data_AF-A0A0S2K4B1-F1
#
_entry.id   AF-A0A0S2K4B1-F1
#
_cell.length_a   1.000
_cell.length_b   1.000
_cell.length_c   1.000
_cell.angle_alpha   90.00
_cell.angle_beta   90.00
_cell.angle_gamma   90.00
#
_symmetry.space_group_name_H-M   'P 1'
#
loop_
_entity.id
_entity.type
_entity.pdbx_description
1 polymer ?
#
loop_
_entity_poly.entity_id
_entity_poly.type
_entity_poly.pdbx_seq_one_letter_code
_entity_poly.pdbx_strand_id
1 'polypeptide(L)'
;MRKVFYALSALAVTLLSGCGDSNKGSSKPTSGSGTNGTQVANTTELDRKLFSQIKLAGEHVTPWRGYAFKSVPLYFVHSKENQAQEAYIFNPTKLHSGSRPVSDKESNGLAIHQYNDGAVAALDKLKSGNGLFEFKYGLYGDNYYLQSYTSHQVDIDHILSTPSVTLAYHEAFHLYQEKHFQRPEYYQQLAFDKFNEYPINEEMLTLKLMVLERFKSLPIVNLDKEQVKQQLKEYVVLVDEMLRIDTSKVDDFKSGYIYKHALGQELYEGSAMMVDTLMSRDVLPLHKEKRFNVFEPTKLNEEQHGFIKLKNKQAVIDYFAFEMFYDSGSAIIWLLLEDGVDYKQFEKGLYPYDIAKQRVDISEQDAYYLLQELKNSEAWEAANKAAKKYMSLK
;
A
#
# COMPACT_ATOMS: atom_id res chain seq x y z
N MET A 1 -23.84 -11.75 -15.98
CA MET A 1 -23.76 -10.66 -14.99
C MET A 1 -22.62 -10.97 -14.02
N ARG A 2 -21.41 -10.47 -14.33
CA ARG A 2 -20.19 -10.69 -13.52
C ARG A 2 -20.18 -9.68 -12.37
N LYS A 3 -20.27 -10.16 -11.14
CA LYS A 3 -19.95 -9.35 -9.95
C LYS A 3 -18.43 -9.30 -9.86
N VAL A 4 -17.88 -8.13 -10.17
CA VAL A 4 -16.47 -7.85 -9.98
C VAL A 4 -16.30 -7.41 -8.52
N PHE A 5 -15.62 -8.23 -7.72
CA PHE A 5 -15.23 -7.89 -6.36
C PHE A 5 -13.97 -7.01 -6.45
N TYR A 6 -14.12 -5.71 -6.20
CA TYR A 6 -12.98 -4.84 -5.91
C TYR A 6 -13.05 -4.47 -4.44
N ALA A 7 -11.99 -4.82 -3.72
CA ALA A 7 -11.82 -4.54 -2.31
C ALA A 7 -11.64 -3.04 -2.11
N LEU A 8 -12.46 -2.48 -1.25
CA LEU A 8 -12.28 -1.18 -0.64
C LEU A 8 -12.76 -1.34 0.81
N SER A 9 -11.93 -0.88 1.74
CA SER A 9 -12.17 -0.74 3.18
C SER A 9 -12.45 -2.03 3.99
N ALA A 10 -11.43 -2.52 4.70
CA ALA A 10 -11.59 -3.44 5.82
C ALA A 10 -10.57 -3.15 6.95
N LEU A 11 -11.00 -2.28 7.87
CA LEU A 11 -10.87 -2.35 9.33
C LEU A 11 -9.61 -3.01 9.94
N ALA A 12 -8.77 -2.20 10.60
CA ALA A 12 -7.81 -2.66 11.61
C ALA A 12 -7.80 -1.75 12.84
N VAL A 13 -8.45 -2.22 13.91
CA VAL A 13 -8.35 -1.78 15.33
C VAL A 13 -8.62 -3.12 16.06
N THR A 14 -7.76 -3.75 16.87
CA THR A 14 -6.86 -3.27 17.93
C THR A 14 -5.99 -4.44 18.44
N LEU A 15 -4.84 -4.07 19.03
CA LEU A 15 -4.21 -4.57 20.27
C LEU A 15 -4.26 -6.07 20.64
N LEU A 16 -3.05 -6.59 20.82
CA LEU A 16 -2.66 -7.77 21.58
C LEU A 16 -3.47 -7.95 22.89
N SER A 17 -4.16 -9.10 23.02
CA SER A 17 -4.23 -9.85 24.27
C SER A 17 -4.87 -11.24 24.06
N GLY A 18 -4.25 -12.26 24.66
CA GLY A 18 -4.95 -13.40 25.25
C GLY A 18 -5.21 -14.64 24.37
N CYS A 19 -4.47 -15.71 24.67
CA CYS A 19 -4.77 -17.10 24.28
C CYS A 19 -6.18 -17.55 24.69
N GLY A 20 -6.76 -18.45 23.90
CA GLY A 20 -7.90 -19.27 24.28
C GLY A 20 -8.14 -20.39 23.27
N ASP A 21 -7.78 -21.61 23.63
CA ASP A 21 -8.10 -22.84 22.90
C ASP A 21 -9.62 -23.03 22.76
N SER A 22 -10.08 -23.34 21.56
CA SER A 22 -11.29 -24.16 21.41
C SER A 22 -11.30 -24.93 20.09
N ASN A 23 -10.94 -26.20 20.23
CA ASN A 23 -11.21 -27.31 19.33
C ASN A 23 -12.68 -27.31 18.84
N LYS A 24 -12.91 -27.44 17.53
CA LYS A 24 -14.09 -28.15 16.98
C LYS A 24 -13.85 -28.59 15.54
N GLY A 25 -14.17 -29.86 15.30
CA GLY A 25 -13.68 -30.66 14.18
C GLY A 25 -14.06 -30.17 12.79
N SER A 26 -13.11 -30.31 11.88
CA SER A 26 -13.33 -30.34 10.43
C SER A 26 -12.62 -31.58 9.87
N SER A 27 -13.30 -32.23 8.92
CA SER A 27 -12.94 -33.52 8.32
C SER A 27 -11.55 -33.52 7.69
N LYS A 28 -10.69 -34.45 8.14
CA LYS A 28 -9.36 -34.74 7.58
C LYS A 28 -9.45 -35.20 6.12
N PRO A 29 -8.59 -34.71 5.21
CA PRO A 29 -8.27 -35.42 3.99
C PRO A 29 -7.44 -36.67 4.31
N THR A 30 -7.65 -37.72 3.51
CA THR A 30 -7.09 -39.05 3.65
C THR A 30 -5.55 -39.04 3.63
N SER A 31 -4.93 -39.42 4.75
CA SER A 31 -3.49 -39.65 4.83
C SER A 31 -3.11 -40.96 4.14
N GLY A 32 -2.49 -40.88 2.97
CA GLY A 32 -1.84 -42.01 2.32
C GLY A 32 -0.54 -42.38 3.06
N SER A 33 -0.47 -43.61 3.56
CA SER A 33 0.71 -44.19 4.18
C SER A 33 1.73 -44.65 3.12
N GLY A 34 3.00 -44.25 3.30
CA GLY A 34 4.17 -45.03 2.91
C GLY A 34 4.80 -44.75 1.54
N THR A 35 5.92 -44.01 1.52
CA THR A 35 7.28 -44.49 1.13
C THR A 35 8.26 -43.30 1.06
N ASN A 36 9.47 -43.48 1.62
CA ASN A 36 10.60 -42.53 1.57
C ASN A 36 11.19 -42.41 0.15
N GLY A 37 10.41 -41.87 -0.79
CA GLY A 37 10.92 -41.07 -1.89
C GLY A 37 10.46 -39.64 -1.62
N THR A 38 11.34 -38.65 -1.74
CA THR A 38 10.96 -37.24 -1.60
C THR A 38 9.94 -36.91 -2.69
N GLN A 39 8.65 -37.11 -2.42
CA GLN A 39 7.60 -36.80 -3.37
C GLN A 39 7.60 -35.29 -3.57
N VAL A 40 7.97 -34.89 -4.78
CA VAL A 40 7.89 -33.51 -5.24
C VAL A 40 6.42 -33.08 -5.20
N ALA A 41 6.15 -31.87 -4.75
CA ALA A 41 4.82 -31.29 -4.77
C ALA A 41 4.29 -31.15 -6.20
N ASN A 42 3.00 -31.43 -6.43
CA ASN A 42 2.34 -31.10 -7.69
C ASN A 42 1.95 -29.62 -7.67
N THR A 43 2.37 -28.86 -8.68
CA THR A 43 2.04 -27.43 -8.83
C THR A 43 1.14 -27.19 -10.04
N THR A 44 0.22 -26.23 -9.93
CA THR A 44 -0.58 -25.77 -11.08
C THR A 44 0.19 -24.73 -11.91
N GLU A 45 -0.30 -24.41 -13.11
CA GLU A 45 0.27 -23.31 -13.90
C GLU A 45 0.14 -21.96 -13.19
N LEU A 46 -0.97 -21.76 -12.49
CA LEU A 46 -1.22 -20.57 -11.69
C LEU A 46 -0.17 -20.42 -10.58
N ASP A 47 0.13 -21.50 -9.86
CA ASP A 47 1.13 -21.51 -8.79
C ASP A 47 2.51 -21.15 -9.33
N ARG A 48 2.91 -21.78 -10.45
CA ARG A 48 4.20 -21.48 -11.10
C ARG A 48 4.30 -20.03 -11.56
N LYS A 49 3.19 -19.43 -12.01
CA LYS A 49 3.16 -18.01 -12.37
C LYS A 49 3.34 -17.11 -11.15
N LEU A 50 2.66 -17.41 -10.03
CA LEU A 50 2.91 -16.72 -8.77
C LEU A 50 4.37 -16.88 -8.32
N PHE A 51 4.95 -18.08 -8.41
CA PHE A 51 6.34 -18.33 -8.01
C PHE A 51 7.31 -17.50 -8.84
N SER A 52 7.07 -17.39 -10.15
CA SER A 52 7.85 -16.52 -11.04
C SER A 52 7.73 -15.06 -10.64
N GLN A 53 6.53 -14.57 -10.33
CA GLN A 53 6.31 -13.20 -9.86
C GLN A 53 7.03 -12.92 -8.53
N ILE A 54 6.94 -13.83 -7.56
CA ILE A 54 7.64 -13.73 -6.26
C ILE A 54 9.16 -13.75 -6.47
N LYS A 55 9.67 -14.57 -7.39
CA LYS A 55 11.10 -14.61 -7.72
C LYS A 55 11.57 -13.27 -8.28
N LEU A 56 10.88 -12.75 -9.30
CA LEU A 56 11.21 -11.47 -9.91
C LEU A 56 11.19 -10.34 -8.86
N ALA A 57 10.17 -10.33 -7.99
CA ALA A 57 10.10 -9.37 -6.89
C ALA A 57 11.26 -9.54 -5.88
N GLY A 58 11.68 -10.77 -5.59
CA GLY A 58 12.78 -11.05 -4.67
C GLY A 58 14.18 -10.74 -5.22
N GLU A 59 14.36 -10.83 -6.54
CA GLU A 59 15.60 -10.50 -7.25
C GLU A 59 15.72 -9.01 -7.59
N HIS A 60 14.59 -8.29 -7.58
CA HIS A 60 14.53 -6.85 -7.85
C HIS A 60 15.28 -6.03 -6.79
N VAL A 61 16.02 -5.01 -7.27
CA VAL A 61 16.66 -4.03 -6.38
C VAL A 61 15.58 -3.05 -5.92
N THR A 62 15.09 -3.27 -4.69
CA THR A 62 14.05 -2.43 -4.11
C THR A 62 14.40 -0.94 -4.18
N PRO A 63 13.41 -0.05 -4.43
CA PRO A 63 13.63 1.39 -4.35
C PRO A 63 13.96 1.88 -2.92
N TRP A 64 13.69 1.07 -1.88
CA TRP A 64 14.05 1.41 -0.50
C TRP A 64 15.34 0.71 -0.06
N ARG A 65 16.45 1.45 0.00
CA ARG A 65 17.76 0.87 0.35
C ARG A 65 17.70 0.21 1.74
N GLY A 66 18.12 -1.04 1.84
CA GLY A 66 18.12 -1.81 3.10
C GLY A 66 16.91 -2.71 3.32
N TYR A 67 15.84 -2.54 2.54
CA TYR A 67 14.76 -3.54 2.46
C TYR A 67 15.15 -4.66 1.49
N ALA A 68 14.67 -5.88 1.73
CA ALA A 68 14.88 -7.02 0.84
C ALA A 68 13.69 -7.97 0.92
N PHE A 69 12.77 -7.89 -0.04
CA PHE A 69 11.56 -8.71 -0.06
C PHE A 69 11.85 -10.22 0.01
N LYS A 70 12.90 -10.69 -0.68
CA LYS A 70 13.33 -12.11 -0.64
C LYS A 70 13.68 -12.65 0.75
N SER A 71 13.88 -11.79 1.74
CA SER A 71 14.22 -12.22 3.11
C SER A 71 12.98 -12.50 3.97
N VAL A 72 11.79 -12.15 3.48
CA VAL A 72 10.54 -12.28 4.22
C VAL A 72 10.03 -13.72 4.09
N PRO A 73 9.78 -14.44 5.20
CA PRO A 73 9.12 -15.74 5.18
C PRO A 73 7.66 -15.56 4.80
N LEU A 74 7.23 -16.22 3.72
CA LEU A 74 5.87 -16.09 3.19
C LEU A 74 5.12 -17.42 3.30
N TYR A 75 3.83 -17.36 3.60
CA TYR A 75 2.90 -18.48 3.52
C TYR A 75 1.70 -18.09 2.67
N PHE A 76 1.61 -18.64 1.46
CA PHE A 76 0.52 -18.33 0.53
C PHE A 76 -0.47 -19.47 0.48
N VAL A 77 -1.76 -19.14 0.54
CA VAL A 77 -2.86 -20.09 0.39
C VAL A 77 -3.58 -19.83 -0.94
N HIS A 78 -3.57 -20.80 -1.84
CA HIS A 78 -4.40 -20.76 -3.04
C HIS A 78 -5.86 -20.95 -2.61
N SER A 79 -6.68 -19.92 -2.85
CA SER A 79 -8.11 -19.94 -2.56
C SER A 79 -8.90 -20.01 -3.86
N LYS A 80 -9.81 -20.98 -3.94
CA LYS A 80 -10.80 -21.09 -5.02
C LYS A 80 -12.17 -21.24 -4.39
N GLU A 81 -13.11 -20.37 -4.78
CA GLU A 81 -14.49 -20.37 -4.24
C GLU A 81 -14.53 -20.35 -2.69
N ASN A 82 -13.62 -19.57 -2.09
CA ASN A 82 -13.43 -19.45 -0.64
C ASN A 82 -12.98 -20.74 0.08
N GLN A 83 -12.43 -21.70 -0.66
CA GLN A 83 -11.86 -22.94 -0.14
C GLN A 83 -10.36 -23.00 -0.43
N ALA A 84 -9.58 -23.42 0.57
CA ALA A 84 -8.15 -23.65 0.42
C ALA A 84 -7.91 -24.86 -0.50
N GLN A 85 -7.06 -24.69 -1.52
CA GLN A 85 -6.68 -25.74 -2.45
C GLN A 85 -5.31 -26.29 -2.07
N GLU A 86 -4.27 -25.47 -2.26
CA GLU A 86 -2.89 -25.74 -1.89
C GLU A 86 -2.34 -24.55 -1.08
N ALA A 87 -1.30 -24.80 -0.30
CA ALA A 87 -0.55 -23.73 0.32
C ALA A 87 0.97 -23.96 0.25
N TYR A 88 1.70 -22.86 0.16
CA TYR A 88 3.12 -22.85 -0.15
C TYR A 88 3.87 -21.93 0.80
N ILE A 89 4.97 -22.44 1.32
CA ILE A 89 5.92 -21.71 2.18
C ILE A 89 7.10 -21.31 1.32
N PHE A 90 7.43 -20.02 1.32
CA PHE A 90 8.59 -19.45 0.66
C PHE A 90 9.64 -19.06 1.69
N ASN A 91 10.91 -19.32 1.36
CA ASN A 91 12.06 -19.03 2.22
C ASN A 91 11.85 -19.58 3.64
N PRO A 92 11.57 -20.88 3.79
CA PRO A 92 11.32 -21.47 5.10
C PRO A 92 12.52 -21.24 6.02
N THR A 93 12.27 -20.68 7.20
CA THR A 93 13.27 -20.60 8.28
C THR A 93 13.64 -21.98 8.81
N LYS A 94 12.68 -22.92 8.76
CA LYS A 94 12.83 -24.33 9.14
C LYS A 94 11.97 -25.20 8.22
N LEU A 95 12.45 -26.41 7.93
CA LEU A 95 11.68 -27.39 7.16
C LEU A 95 10.66 -28.08 8.05
N HIS A 96 9.41 -28.13 7.59
CA HIS A 96 8.28 -28.64 8.38
C HIS A 96 7.96 -30.08 8.02
N SER A 97 7.62 -30.88 9.03
CA SER A 97 7.12 -32.24 8.82
C SER A 97 5.84 -32.21 8.00
N GLY A 98 5.73 -33.07 6.99
CA GLY A 98 4.60 -33.07 6.05
C GLY A 98 4.70 -32.03 4.93
N SER A 99 5.70 -31.14 4.97
CA SER A 99 6.00 -30.27 3.82
C SER A 99 6.69 -31.05 2.70
N ARG A 100 6.34 -30.74 1.45
CA ARG A 100 6.92 -31.36 0.25
C ARG A 100 7.66 -30.30 -0.56
N PRO A 101 8.93 -30.51 -0.94
CA PRO A 101 9.64 -29.54 -1.76
C PRO A 101 8.96 -29.44 -3.14
N VAL A 102 8.87 -28.21 -3.65
CA VAL A 102 8.57 -27.96 -5.07
C VAL A 102 9.87 -28.15 -5.86
N SER A 103 9.80 -28.74 -7.06
CA SER A 103 11.01 -28.97 -7.87
C SER A 103 11.66 -27.65 -8.30
N ASP A 104 12.99 -27.63 -8.47
CA ASP A 104 13.72 -26.44 -8.92
C ASP A 104 13.19 -25.86 -10.24
N LYS A 105 12.74 -26.73 -11.14
CA LYS A 105 12.13 -26.35 -12.43
C LYS A 105 10.84 -25.56 -12.22
N GLU A 106 10.01 -25.96 -11.26
CA GLU A 106 8.72 -25.33 -10.99
C GLU A 106 8.85 -24.12 -10.05
N SER A 107 9.78 -24.16 -9.10
CA SER A 107 10.04 -23.07 -8.15
C SER A 107 10.87 -21.95 -8.76
N ASN A 108 11.38 -22.12 -9.98
CA ASN A 108 12.34 -21.22 -10.62
C ASN A 108 13.62 -21.00 -9.78
N GLY A 109 14.02 -22.00 -8.98
CA GLY A 109 15.18 -21.91 -8.08
C GLY A 109 14.89 -21.23 -6.74
N LEU A 110 13.62 -20.91 -6.44
CA LEU A 110 13.21 -20.50 -5.09
C LEU A 110 13.13 -21.71 -4.15
N ALA A 111 13.42 -21.49 -2.87
CA ALA A 111 13.15 -22.47 -1.81
C ALA A 111 11.65 -22.45 -1.45
N ILE A 112 10.88 -23.32 -2.10
CA ILE A 112 9.42 -23.42 -1.92
C ILE A 112 9.04 -24.81 -1.44
N HIS A 113 8.23 -24.86 -0.39
CA HIS A 113 7.65 -26.10 0.13
C HIS A 113 6.14 -26.01 0.13
N GLN A 114 5.46 -27.00 -0.46
CA GLN A 114 4.03 -27.16 -0.31
C GLN A 114 3.71 -27.68 1.09
N TYR A 115 2.78 -27.05 1.78
CA TYR A 115 2.36 -27.42 3.12
C TYR A 115 0.85 -27.14 3.27
N ASN A 116 0.03 -28.19 3.18
CA ASN A 116 -1.43 -28.05 3.12
C ASN A 116 -2.12 -28.23 4.49
N ASP A 117 -1.46 -28.84 5.47
CA ASP A 117 -2.06 -29.22 6.76
C ASP A 117 -2.59 -28.00 7.53
N GLY A 118 -2.01 -26.80 7.33
CA GLY A 118 -2.47 -25.54 7.92
C GLY A 118 -3.34 -24.67 7.02
N ALA A 119 -3.61 -25.07 5.77
CA ALA A 119 -4.17 -24.16 4.75
C ALA A 119 -5.59 -23.69 5.08
N VAL A 120 -6.45 -24.58 5.59
CA VAL A 120 -7.83 -24.24 5.98
C VAL A 120 -7.84 -23.26 7.16
N ALA A 121 -7.07 -23.56 8.22
CA ALA A 121 -6.98 -22.70 9.39
C ALA A 121 -6.40 -21.31 9.05
N ALA A 122 -5.42 -21.26 8.16
CA ALA A 122 -4.85 -20.02 7.66
C ALA A 122 -5.89 -19.21 6.87
N LEU A 123 -6.64 -19.85 5.97
CA LEU A 123 -7.70 -19.16 5.21
C LEU A 123 -8.83 -18.66 6.13
N ASP A 124 -9.21 -19.43 7.15
CA ASP A 124 -10.22 -19.02 8.13
C ASP A 124 -9.74 -17.85 9.00
N LYS A 125 -8.45 -17.85 9.37
CA LYS A 125 -7.81 -16.71 10.04
C LYS A 125 -7.91 -15.45 9.19
N LEU A 126 -7.61 -15.53 7.89
CA LEU A 126 -7.77 -14.40 6.97
C LEU A 126 -9.21 -13.90 6.92
N LYS A 127 -10.19 -14.81 6.74
CA LYS A 127 -11.63 -14.46 6.71
C LYS A 127 -12.14 -13.80 7.98
N SER A 128 -11.57 -14.14 9.14
CA SER A 128 -11.91 -13.51 10.42
C SER A 128 -11.33 -12.09 10.58
N GLY A 129 -10.36 -11.72 9.74
CA GLY A 129 -9.72 -10.41 9.70
C GLY A 129 -10.10 -9.63 8.45
N ASN A 130 -9.09 -9.09 7.75
CA ASN A 130 -9.28 -8.29 6.53
C ASN A 130 -9.59 -9.13 5.27
N GLY A 131 -9.52 -10.47 5.35
CA GLY A 131 -9.81 -11.40 4.26
C GLY A 131 -8.66 -11.62 3.27
N LEU A 132 -7.56 -10.86 3.36
CA LEU A 132 -6.49 -10.82 2.37
C LEU A 132 -5.16 -11.31 2.92
N PHE A 133 -4.70 -10.75 4.04
CA PHE A 133 -3.38 -11.02 4.62
C PHE A 133 -3.35 -10.98 6.16
N GLU A 134 -2.28 -11.53 6.74
CA GLU A 134 -1.93 -11.48 8.16
C GLU A 134 -0.41 -11.31 8.29
N PHE A 135 0.02 -10.30 9.02
CA PHE A 135 1.44 -9.93 9.16
C PHE A 135 2.25 -10.98 9.91
N LYS A 136 1.67 -11.56 10.97
CA LYS A 136 2.37 -12.46 11.90
C LYS A 136 1.52 -13.70 12.11
N TYR A 137 1.48 -14.56 11.10
CA TYR A 137 0.85 -15.87 11.22
C TYR A 137 1.81 -16.87 11.85
N GLY A 138 1.48 -17.33 13.06
CA GLY A 138 2.25 -18.35 13.76
C GLY A 138 2.07 -19.71 13.10
N LEU A 139 3.14 -20.21 12.49
CA LEU A 139 3.20 -21.56 11.94
C LEU A 139 4.39 -22.30 12.57
N TYR A 140 4.10 -23.26 13.45
CA TYR A 140 5.09 -24.07 14.18
C TYR A 140 6.14 -23.26 14.96
N GLY A 141 5.71 -22.16 15.59
CA GLY A 141 6.57 -21.33 16.44
C GLY A 141 7.45 -20.33 15.69
N ASP A 142 7.37 -20.28 14.36
CA ASP A 142 7.91 -19.18 13.56
C ASP A 142 6.75 -18.30 13.03
N ASN A 143 7.04 -17.03 12.72
CA ASN A 143 6.07 -16.08 12.16
C ASN A 143 6.24 -15.96 10.65
N TYR A 144 5.14 -16.09 9.92
CA TYR A 144 5.09 -15.91 8.48
C TYR A 144 4.14 -14.77 8.11
N TYR A 145 4.48 -14.04 7.05
CA TYR A 145 3.47 -13.25 6.35
C TYR A 145 2.52 -14.21 5.61
N LEU A 146 1.25 -14.20 6.00
CA LEU A 146 0.22 -15.03 5.41
C LEU A 146 -0.60 -14.20 4.42
N GLN A 147 -0.85 -14.75 3.22
CA GLN A 147 -1.75 -14.16 2.25
C GLN A 147 -2.51 -15.25 1.48
N SER A 148 -3.74 -14.95 1.05
CA SER A 148 -4.43 -15.79 0.07
C SER A 148 -4.29 -15.23 -1.35
N TYR A 149 -4.30 -16.11 -2.35
CA TYR A 149 -4.33 -15.72 -3.76
C TYR A 149 -5.36 -16.50 -4.55
N THR A 150 -5.89 -15.86 -5.58
CA THR A 150 -6.85 -16.39 -6.54
C THR A 150 -6.31 -16.23 -7.96
N SER A 151 -6.96 -16.86 -8.94
CA SER A 151 -6.59 -16.71 -10.34
C SER A 151 -6.58 -15.25 -10.80
N HIS A 152 -7.58 -14.46 -10.42
CA HIS A 152 -7.71 -13.05 -10.81
C HIS A 152 -6.62 -12.13 -10.25
N GLN A 153 -5.94 -12.55 -9.17
CA GLN A 153 -4.86 -11.78 -8.56
C GLN A 153 -3.47 -12.17 -9.09
N VAL A 154 -3.35 -13.29 -9.79
CA VAL A 154 -2.08 -13.72 -10.43
C VAL A 154 -2.13 -13.45 -11.94
N ASP A 155 -3.27 -13.73 -12.56
CA ASP A 155 -3.61 -13.45 -13.95
C ASP A 155 -4.38 -12.13 -14.06
N ILE A 156 -3.72 -11.03 -13.71
CA ILE A 156 -4.31 -9.70 -13.86
C ILE A 156 -4.50 -9.35 -15.33
N ASP A 157 -5.63 -8.72 -15.63
CA ASP A 157 -6.00 -8.21 -16.96
C ASP A 157 -6.26 -6.69 -16.97
N HIS A 158 -6.20 -6.04 -15.80
CA HIS A 158 -6.47 -4.61 -15.64
C HIS A 158 -5.46 -3.95 -14.68
N ILE A 159 -5.03 -2.72 -15.00
CA ILE A 159 -4.06 -1.91 -14.21
C ILE A 159 -4.54 -1.55 -12.79
N LEU A 160 -5.84 -1.72 -12.54
CA LEU A 160 -6.51 -1.44 -11.26
C LEU A 160 -6.71 -2.69 -10.41
N SER A 161 -6.50 -3.87 -10.99
CA SER A 161 -6.46 -5.10 -10.21
C SER A 161 -5.28 -4.98 -9.24
N THR A 162 -5.43 -5.51 -8.02
CA THR A 162 -4.33 -5.64 -7.06
C THR A 162 -3.76 -7.04 -7.19
N PRO A 163 -2.60 -7.22 -7.87
CA PRO A 163 -1.98 -8.52 -7.98
C PRO A 163 -1.52 -9.04 -6.62
N SER A 164 -1.53 -10.36 -6.43
CA SER A 164 -1.13 -10.97 -5.16
C SER A 164 0.32 -10.65 -4.79
N VAL A 165 1.23 -10.68 -5.77
CA VAL A 165 2.64 -10.33 -5.54
C VAL A 165 2.78 -8.88 -5.07
N THR A 166 1.92 -7.97 -5.54
CA THR A 166 2.07 -6.55 -5.23
C THR A 166 1.58 -6.20 -3.84
N LEU A 167 0.44 -6.79 -3.46
CA LEU A 167 0.00 -6.72 -2.07
C LEU A 167 1.06 -7.29 -1.13
N ALA A 168 1.68 -8.41 -1.51
CA ALA A 168 2.65 -9.09 -0.65
C ALA A 168 3.88 -8.24 -0.31
N TYR A 169 4.52 -7.59 -1.29
CA TYR A 169 5.66 -6.75 -0.97
C TYR A 169 5.26 -5.41 -0.33
N HIS A 170 4.03 -4.92 -0.54
CA HIS A 170 3.49 -3.71 0.13
C HIS A 170 3.36 -3.99 1.63
N GLU A 171 2.62 -5.05 1.97
CA GLU A 171 2.41 -5.44 3.36
C GLU A 171 3.71 -5.94 4.02
N ALA A 172 4.55 -6.67 3.30
CA ALA A 172 5.87 -7.04 3.82
C ALA A 172 6.78 -5.83 4.05
N PHE A 173 6.57 -4.70 3.37
CA PHE A 173 7.29 -3.46 3.66
C PHE A 173 6.78 -2.81 4.95
N HIS A 174 5.50 -2.93 5.31
CA HIS A 174 5.02 -2.51 6.64
C HIS A 174 5.71 -3.30 7.78
N LEU A 175 6.07 -4.57 7.58
CA LEU A 175 6.91 -5.32 8.53
C LEU A 175 8.30 -4.71 8.68
N TYR A 176 8.88 -4.22 7.57
CA TYR A 176 10.15 -3.49 7.60
C TYR A 176 9.99 -2.17 8.38
N GLN A 177 8.94 -1.39 8.10
CA GLN A 177 8.66 -0.14 8.80
C GLN A 177 8.48 -0.37 10.30
N GLU A 178 7.73 -1.39 10.72
CA GLU A 178 7.52 -1.72 12.14
C GLU A 178 8.85 -1.89 12.90
N LYS A 179 9.86 -2.46 12.24
CA LYS A 179 11.16 -2.74 12.83
C LYS A 179 12.15 -1.57 12.72
N HIS A 180 12.06 -0.79 11.64
CA HIS A 180 13.11 0.15 11.26
C HIS A 180 12.69 1.62 11.37
N PHE A 181 11.40 1.93 11.38
CA PHE A 181 10.91 3.30 11.46
C PHE A 181 10.69 3.69 12.92
N GLN A 182 11.25 4.82 13.31
CA GLN A 182 10.87 5.49 14.55
C GLN A 182 9.48 6.10 14.36
N ARG A 183 8.63 5.96 15.39
CA ARG A 183 7.31 6.58 15.39
C ARG A 183 7.48 8.10 15.52
N PRO A 184 6.93 8.91 14.59
CA PRO A 184 6.93 10.37 14.73
C PRO A 184 6.22 10.79 16.03
N GLU A 185 6.75 11.80 16.72
CA GLU A 185 6.28 12.23 18.05
C GLU A 185 4.76 12.48 18.11
N TYR A 186 4.22 13.14 17.08
CA TYR A 186 2.82 13.54 17.01
C TYR A 186 1.93 12.56 16.24
N TYR A 187 2.47 11.43 15.75
CA TYR A 187 1.74 10.54 14.87
C TYR A 187 0.49 9.95 15.53
N GLN A 188 -0.64 10.17 14.88
CA GLN A 188 -1.92 9.58 15.23
C GLN A 188 -2.71 9.27 13.96
N GLN A 189 -2.93 7.98 13.70
CA GLN A 189 -3.91 7.56 12.72
C GLN A 189 -5.33 7.83 13.24
N LEU A 190 -6.12 8.52 12.43
CA LEU A 190 -7.55 8.65 12.67
C LEU A 190 -8.21 7.28 12.43
N ALA A 191 -9.04 6.85 13.39
CA ALA A 191 -9.80 5.61 13.24
C ALA A 191 -10.79 5.73 12.07
N PHE A 192 -11.01 4.63 11.34
CA PHE A 192 -11.80 4.64 10.10
C PHE A 192 -13.26 5.05 10.33
N ASP A 193 -13.84 4.66 11.46
CA ASP A 193 -15.18 5.08 11.90
C ASP A 193 -15.28 6.57 12.26
N LYS A 194 -14.13 7.25 12.37
CA LYS A 194 -14.01 8.68 12.69
C LYS A 194 -13.57 9.54 11.52
N PHE A 195 -13.52 9.02 10.29
CA PHE A 195 -13.12 9.83 9.13
C PHE A 195 -14.00 11.07 8.91
N ASN A 196 -15.25 11.06 9.38
CA ASN A 196 -16.12 12.22 9.38
C ASN A 196 -15.61 13.39 10.27
N GLU A 197 -14.66 13.14 11.18
CA GLU A 197 -13.99 14.17 11.99
C GLU A 197 -12.80 14.81 11.26
N TYR A 198 -12.34 14.24 10.14
CA TYR A 198 -11.23 14.79 9.37
C TYR A 198 -11.63 16.13 8.72
N PRO A 199 -10.78 17.18 8.75
CA PRO A 199 -11.17 18.55 8.41
C PRO A 199 -11.34 18.75 6.90
N ILE A 200 -12.48 18.32 6.37
CA ILE A 200 -12.80 18.34 4.94
C ILE A 200 -13.78 19.49 4.66
N ASN A 201 -13.28 20.56 4.05
CA ASN A 201 -14.08 21.65 3.47
C ASN A 201 -13.63 21.93 2.02
N GLU A 202 -14.31 22.84 1.32
CA GLU A 202 -14.01 23.13 -0.09
C GLU A 202 -12.56 23.59 -0.32
N GLU A 203 -12.05 24.47 0.55
CA GLU A 203 -10.68 24.99 0.44
C GLU A 203 -9.65 23.87 0.68
N MET A 204 -9.86 23.05 1.71
CA MET A 204 -9.01 21.89 1.98
C MET A 204 -9.04 20.88 0.84
N LEU A 205 -10.22 20.58 0.27
CA LEU A 205 -10.32 19.71 -0.90
C LEU A 205 -9.58 20.29 -2.10
N THR A 206 -9.71 21.59 -2.34
CA THR A 206 -9.03 22.27 -3.45
C THR A 206 -7.52 22.11 -3.32
N LEU A 207 -6.96 22.34 -2.13
CA LEU A 207 -5.53 22.16 -1.86
C LEU A 207 -5.09 20.70 -2.07
N LYS A 208 -5.86 19.74 -1.56
CA LYS A 208 -5.57 18.30 -1.70
C LYS A 208 -5.58 17.87 -3.16
N LEU A 209 -6.55 18.36 -3.93
CA LEU A 209 -6.64 18.14 -5.36
C LEU A 209 -5.47 18.78 -6.10
N MET A 210 -5.02 19.97 -5.69
CA MET A 210 -3.83 20.59 -6.26
C MET A 210 -2.58 19.72 -6.05
N VAL A 211 -2.38 19.16 -4.85
CA VAL A 211 -1.26 18.23 -4.62
C VAL A 211 -1.33 17.02 -5.57
N LEU A 212 -2.50 16.37 -5.65
CA LEU A 212 -2.68 15.22 -6.53
C LEU A 212 -2.50 15.58 -8.02
N GLU A 213 -3.00 16.74 -8.45
CA GLU A 213 -2.90 17.20 -9.84
C GLU A 213 -1.44 17.49 -10.25
N ARG A 214 -0.63 18.05 -9.35
CA ARG A 214 0.82 18.25 -9.59
C ARG A 214 1.58 16.93 -9.69
N PHE A 215 1.15 15.93 -8.92
CA PHE A 215 1.84 14.63 -8.85
C PHE A 215 1.28 13.55 -9.80
N LYS A 216 0.17 13.81 -10.51
CA LYS A 216 -0.56 12.78 -11.27
C LYS A 216 0.25 12.07 -12.36
N SER A 217 1.35 12.65 -12.80
CA SER A 217 2.21 12.08 -13.84
C SER A 217 3.37 11.26 -13.28
N LEU A 218 3.58 11.27 -11.96
CA LEU A 218 4.70 10.60 -11.30
C LEU A 218 4.47 9.08 -11.16
N PRO A 219 5.55 8.26 -11.14
CA PRO A 219 6.95 8.65 -11.30
C PRO A 219 7.32 8.91 -12.76
N ILE A 220 8.25 9.84 -12.99
CA ILE A 220 8.79 10.17 -14.32
C ILE A 220 10.28 9.83 -14.33
N VAL A 221 10.72 9.04 -15.30
CA VAL A 221 12.15 8.70 -15.47
C VAL A 221 12.92 9.96 -15.90
N ASN A 222 14.05 10.24 -15.23
CA ASN A 222 14.95 11.38 -15.50
C ASN A 222 14.27 12.75 -15.37
N LEU A 223 13.50 12.96 -14.29
CA LEU A 223 12.96 14.28 -13.97
C LEU A 223 14.11 15.27 -13.71
N ASP A 224 14.04 16.47 -14.29
CA ASP A 224 15.09 17.47 -14.10
C ASP A 224 15.14 17.97 -12.66
N LYS A 225 16.34 18.29 -12.15
CA LYS A 225 16.53 18.70 -10.74
C LYS A 225 15.76 19.98 -10.40
N GLU A 226 15.65 20.93 -11.31
CA GLU A 226 14.89 22.15 -11.06
C GLU A 226 13.38 21.88 -11.09
N GLN A 227 12.93 20.92 -11.90
CA GLN A 227 11.54 20.43 -11.86
C GLN A 227 11.22 19.72 -10.54
N VAL A 228 12.14 18.88 -10.03
CA VAL A 228 12.00 18.23 -8.71
C VAL A 228 11.86 19.30 -7.62
N LYS A 229 12.80 20.25 -7.55
CA LYS A 229 12.76 21.33 -6.55
C LYS A 229 11.51 22.18 -6.65
N GLN A 230 11.05 22.50 -7.86
CA GLN A 230 9.82 23.27 -8.06
C GLN A 230 8.60 22.51 -7.52
N GLN A 231 8.48 21.21 -7.81
CA GLN A 231 7.39 20.39 -7.28
C GLN A 231 7.45 20.25 -5.74
N LEU A 232 8.65 20.14 -5.17
CA LEU A 232 8.82 20.14 -3.71
C LEU A 232 8.37 21.48 -3.10
N LYS A 233 8.69 22.62 -3.71
CA LYS A 233 8.22 23.95 -3.26
C LYS A 233 6.70 24.05 -3.32
N GLU A 234 6.11 23.65 -4.43
CA GLU A 234 4.65 23.64 -4.62
C GLU A 234 3.95 22.78 -3.56
N TYR A 235 4.48 21.60 -3.27
CA TYR A 235 3.97 20.75 -2.21
C TYR A 235 4.09 21.42 -0.82
N VAL A 236 5.25 21.99 -0.49
CA VAL A 236 5.45 22.66 0.80
C VAL A 236 4.45 23.80 1.00
N VAL A 237 4.25 24.67 0.01
CA VAL A 237 3.32 25.81 0.15
C VAL A 237 1.85 25.36 0.21
N LEU A 238 1.47 24.31 -0.51
CA LEU A 238 0.13 23.74 -0.45
C LEU A 238 -0.14 23.12 0.93
N VAL A 239 0.82 22.35 1.47
CA VAL A 239 0.70 21.73 2.78
C VAL A 239 0.77 22.78 3.91
N ASP A 240 1.61 23.81 3.79
CA ASP A 240 1.61 24.95 4.72
C ASP A 240 0.22 25.59 4.80
N GLU A 241 -0.44 25.78 3.66
CA GLU A 241 -1.81 26.33 3.64
C GLU A 241 -2.82 25.35 4.27
N MET A 242 -2.72 24.04 4.00
CA MET A 242 -3.56 23.02 4.66
C MET A 242 -3.38 23.06 6.19
N LEU A 243 -2.12 23.09 6.64
CA LEU A 243 -1.76 23.19 8.05
C LEU A 243 -2.25 24.50 8.67
N ARG A 244 -2.31 25.62 7.92
CA ARG A 244 -2.87 26.88 8.38
C ARG A 244 -4.39 26.80 8.56
N ILE A 245 -5.13 26.21 7.60
CA ILE A 245 -6.59 26.17 7.64
C ILE A 245 -7.20 24.96 8.37
N ASP A 246 -6.39 23.98 8.78
CA ASP A 246 -6.84 22.79 9.53
C ASP A 246 -7.69 23.17 10.77
N THR A 247 -8.99 22.88 10.74
CA THR A 247 -9.92 23.21 11.82
C THR A 247 -9.89 22.21 12.99
N SER A 248 -9.13 21.13 12.90
CA SER A 248 -9.00 20.12 13.96
C SER A 248 -7.85 20.40 14.94
N LYS A 249 -7.09 21.47 14.71
CA LYS A 249 -6.04 21.96 15.61
C LYS A 249 -6.63 22.46 16.93
N VAL A 250 -5.93 22.19 18.04
CA VAL A 250 -6.30 22.69 19.37
C VAL A 250 -5.33 23.79 19.82
N ASP A 251 -4.02 23.55 19.69
CA ASP A 251 -2.98 24.44 20.21
C ASP A 251 -2.13 25.03 19.08
N ASP A 252 -1.48 24.18 18.30
CA ASP A 252 -0.64 24.55 17.16
C ASP A 252 -0.92 23.68 15.93
N PHE A 253 -0.17 23.91 14.85
CA PHE A 253 -0.32 23.13 13.62
C PHE A 253 -0.02 21.64 13.77
N LYS A 254 0.81 21.24 14.74
CA LYS A 254 1.16 19.85 14.99
C LYS A 254 0.09 19.09 15.76
N SER A 255 -0.85 19.79 16.38
CA SER A 255 -1.98 19.18 17.09
C SER A 255 -3.12 18.71 16.18
N GLY A 256 -3.19 19.21 14.93
CA GLY A 256 -4.27 18.92 13.98
C GLY A 256 -4.10 17.62 13.18
N TYR A 257 -5.20 17.11 12.62
CA TYR A 257 -5.22 15.89 11.83
C TYR A 257 -4.48 16.02 10.48
N ILE A 258 -4.27 17.21 9.93
CA ILE A 258 -3.40 17.35 8.75
C ILE A 258 -1.98 16.92 9.12
N TYR A 259 -1.43 17.40 10.24
CA TYR A 259 -0.07 17.04 10.65
C TYR A 259 0.02 15.61 11.20
N LYS A 260 -0.91 15.23 12.09
CA LYS A 260 -0.81 13.97 12.84
C LYS A 260 -1.19 12.73 12.05
N HIS A 261 -2.22 12.86 11.21
CA HIS A 261 -2.77 11.77 10.42
C HIS A 261 -2.28 11.85 8.98
N ALA A 262 -2.54 12.95 8.26
CA ALA A 262 -2.27 13.03 6.82
C ALA A 262 -0.79 12.80 6.50
N LEU A 263 0.11 13.57 7.13
CA LEU A 263 1.55 13.43 6.91
C LEU A 263 2.11 12.10 7.41
N GLY A 264 1.47 11.51 8.43
CA GLY A 264 1.76 10.15 8.89
C GLY A 264 1.37 9.08 7.89
N GLN A 265 0.20 9.20 7.26
CA GLN A 265 -0.22 8.29 6.19
C GLN A 265 0.65 8.45 4.95
N GLU A 266 1.07 9.68 4.61
CA GLU A 266 2.06 9.89 3.54
C GLU A 266 3.39 9.19 3.83
N LEU A 267 3.84 9.20 5.09
CA LEU A 267 5.03 8.46 5.50
C LEU A 267 4.84 6.94 5.38
N TYR A 268 3.82 6.39 6.03
CA TYR A 268 3.66 4.94 6.16
C TYR A 268 3.06 4.29 4.90
N GLU A 269 1.87 4.69 4.49
CA GLU A 269 1.20 4.14 3.30
C GLU A 269 1.86 4.62 2.01
N GLY A 270 2.31 5.88 1.98
CA GLY A 270 3.01 6.43 0.82
C GLY A 270 4.34 5.74 0.53
N SER A 271 5.17 5.44 1.53
CA SER A 271 6.43 4.72 1.28
C SER A 271 6.19 3.26 0.87
N ALA A 272 5.17 2.60 1.45
CA ALA A 272 4.76 1.26 1.02
C ALA A 272 4.24 1.27 -0.44
N MET A 273 3.39 2.23 -0.80
CA MET A 273 2.88 2.40 -2.17
C MET A 273 3.97 2.79 -3.17
N MET A 274 4.99 3.53 -2.74
CA MET A 274 6.15 3.85 -3.59
C MET A 274 6.94 2.58 -3.91
N VAL A 275 7.25 1.78 -2.88
CA VAL A 275 7.89 0.46 -3.05
C VAL A 275 7.03 -0.40 -3.96
N ASP A 276 5.71 -0.41 -3.74
CA ASP A 276 4.80 -1.17 -4.58
C ASP A 276 4.88 -0.77 -6.05
N THR A 277 4.57 0.49 -6.32
CA THR A 277 4.42 0.97 -7.69
C THR A 277 5.70 0.75 -8.47
N LEU A 278 6.86 1.10 -7.90
CA LEU A 278 8.15 0.97 -8.58
C LEU A 278 8.58 -0.49 -8.78
N MET A 279 8.39 -1.37 -7.79
CA MET A 279 8.66 -2.80 -7.98
C MET A 279 7.71 -3.41 -9.01
N SER A 280 6.43 -3.02 -9.00
CA SER A 280 5.41 -3.53 -9.92
C SER A 280 5.74 -3.25 -11.39
N ARG A 281 6.35 -2.09 -11.68
CA ARG A 281 6.77 -1.70 -13.04
C ARG A 281 7.76 -2.68 -13.67
N ASP A 282 8.57 -3.34 -12.84
CA ASP A 282 9.60 -4.29 -13.29
C ASP A 282 9.16 -5.75 -13.17
N VAL A 283 8.26 -6.07 -12.23
CA VAL A 283 7.78 -7.44 -12.00
C VAL A 283 6.61 -7.81 -12.92
N LEU A 284 5.77 -6.83 -13.29
CA LEU A 284 4.51 -7.07 -13.99
C LEU A 284 4.45 -6.31 -15.32
N PRO A 285 4.34 -7.01 -16.47
CA PRO A 285 4.28 -6.36 -17.79
C PRO A 285 3.17 -5.31 -17.92
N LEU A 286 2.00 -5.56 -17.29
CA LEU A 286 0.87 -4.64 -17.33
C LEU A 286 1.14 -3.32 -16.58
N HIS A 287 2.04 -3.35 -15.59
CA HIS A 287 2.33 -2.22 -14.71
C HIS A 287 3.57 -1.44 -15.15
N LYS A 288 4.18 -1.75 -16.30
CA LYS A 288 5.45 -1.14 -16.74
C LYS A 288 5.47 0.39 -16.68
N GLU A 289 4.34 1.03 -16.98
CA GLU A 289 4.16 2.48 -16.94
C GLU A 289 3.20 2.94 -15.83
N LYS A 290 2.98 2.11 -14.81
CA LYS A 290 2.09 2.44 -13.69
C LYS A 290 2.60 3.71 -13.00
N ARG A 291 1.67 4.66 -12.85
CA ARG A 291 1.84 5.90 -12.11
C ARG A 291 1.42 5.69 -10.65
N PHE A 292 1.89 6.56 -9.75
CA PHE A 292 1.42 6.58 -8.36
C PHE A 292 -0.08 6.87 -8.32
N ASN A 293 -0.54 7.88 -9.08
CA ASN A 293 -1.96 8.12 -9.29
C ASN A 293 -2.40 7.63 -10.67
N VAL A 294 -3.32 6.67 -10.70
CA VAL A 294 -3.89 6.09 -11.93
C VAL A 294 -5.21 6.73 -12.35
N PHE A 295 -5.75 7.63 -11.53
CA PHE A 295 -6.97 8.39 -11.82
C PHE A 295 -6.64 9.87 -12.05
N GLU A 296 -7.46 10.53 -12.86
CA GLU A 296 -7.43 12.00 -12.98
C GLU A 296 -8.09 12.62 -11.73
N PRO A 297 -7.35 13.38 -10.90
CA PRO A 297 -7.83 13.87 -9.60
C PRO A 297 -9.07 14.75 -9.69
N THR A 298 -9.19 15.52 -10.78
CA THR A 298 -10.32 16.43 -11.01
C THR A 298 -11.57 15.74 -11.56
N LYS A 299 -11.50 14.43 -11.87
CA LYS A 299 -12.60 13.65 -12.46
C LYS A 299 -12.94 12.37 -11.68
N LEU A 300 -12.62 12.31 -10.39
CA LEU A 300 -12.84 11.12 -9.56
C LEU A 300 -14.32 10.74 -9.40
N ASN A 301 -15.25 11.66 -9.65
CA ASN A 301 -16.69 11.40 -9.63
C ASN A 301 -17.26 11.00 -11.01
N GLU A 302 -16.41 10.81 -12.01
CA GLU A 302 -16.74 10.35 -13.36
C GLU A 302 -16.18 8.94 -13.58
N GLU A 303 -16.69 8.24 -14.59
CA GLU A 303 -16.20 6.90 -14.90
C GLU A 303 -14.78 6.99 -15.49
N GLN A 304 -13.86 6.29 -14.85
CA GLN A 304 -12.49 6.09 -15.30
C GLN A 304 -12.18 4.61 -15.13
N HIS A 305 -11.62 3.98 -16.16
CA HIS A 305 -11.27 2.54 -16.11
C HIS A 305 -12.47 1.63 -15.77
N GLY A 306 -13.68 2.00 -16.19
CA GLY A 306 -14.92 1.27 -15.88
C GLY A 306 -15.41 1.41 -14.43
N PHE A 307 -14.89 2.39 -13.68
CA PHE A 307 -15.24 2.62 -12.28
C PHE A 307 -15.40 4.11 -11.95
N ILE A 308 -16.29 4.45 -11.02
CA ILE A 308 -16.43 5.80 -10.46
C ILE A 308 -15.88 5.75 -9.04
N LYS A 309 -14.80 6.51 -8.78
CA LYS A 309 -14.12 6.53 -7.47
C LYS A 309 -14.97 7.18 -6.38
N LEU A 310 -15.53 8.36 -6.68
CA LEU A 310 -16.34 9.13 -5.74
C LEU A 310 -17.81 9.09 -6.15
N LYS A 311 -18.55 8.14 -5.57
CA LYS A 311 -19.98 7.93 -5.90
C LYS A 311 -20.92 8.73 -5.01
N ASN A 312 -20.50 9.04 -3.78
CA ASN A 312 -21.32 9.63 -2.74
C ASN A 312 -20.44 10.40 -1.75
N LYS A 313 -21.06 11.09 -0.79
CA LYS A 313 -20.35 11.88 0.23
C LYS A 313 -19.37 11.05 1.05
N GLN A 314 -19.74 9.82 1.45
CA GLN A 314 -18.86 8.97 2.26
C GLN A 314 -17.59 8.60 1.49
N ALA A 315 -17.69 8.27 0.19
CA ALA A 315 -16.53 7.98 -0.65
C ALA A 315 -15.58 9.18 -0.77
N VAL A 316 -16.10 10.41 -0.77
CA VAL A 316 -15.26 11.63 -0.71
C VAL A 316 -14.49 11.69 0.60
N ILE A 317 -15.17 11.44 1.72
CA ILE A 317 -14.56 11.46 3.04
C ILE A 317 -13.49 10.36 3.14
N ASP A 318 -13.81 9.13 2.79
CA ASP A 318 -12.88 7.99 2.85
C ASP A 318 -11.65 8.22 1.97
N TYR A 319 -11.84 8.74 0.75
CA TYR A 319 -10.72 9.02 -0.15
C TYR A 319 -9.81 10.13 0.37
N PHE A 320 -10.36 11.29 0.74
CA PHE A 320 -9.54 12.45 1.14
C PHE A 320 -9.07 12.41 2.60
N ALA A 321 -9.63 11.54 3.43
CA ALA A 321 -9.18 11.25 4.79
C ALA A 321 -8.25 10.03 4.86
N PHE A 322 -8.05 9.24 3.79
CA PHE A 322 -7.16 8.08 3.87
C PHE A 322 -6.52 7.70 2.53
N GLU A 323 -7.31 7.34 1.52
CA GLU A 323 -6.77 6.71 0.30
C GLU A 323 -5.83 7.61 -0.50
N MET A 324 -6.08 8.93 -0.53
CA MET A 324 -5.25 9.86 -1.29
C MET A 324 -3.78 9.86 -0.86
N PHE A 325 -3.48 9.44 0.37
CA PHE A 325 -2.12 9.48 0.94
C PHE A 325 -1.22 8.37 0.39
N TYR A 326 -1.80 7.31 -0.17
CA TYR A 326 -1.05 6.35 -0.97
C TYR A 326 -0.46 7.05 -2.20
N ASP A 327 -1.27 7.83 -2.90
CA ASP A 327 -0.87 8.56 -4.12
C ASP A 327 0.06 9.74 -3.80
N SER A 328 -0.34 10.62 -2.86
CA SER A 328 0.44 11.82 -2.55
C SER A 328 1.73 11.48 -1.81
N GLY A 329 1.67 10.54 -0.87
CA GLY A 329 2.82 10.08 -0.08
C GLY A 329 3.87 9.38 -0.92
N SER A 330 3.47 8.48 -1.82
CA SER A 330 4.43 7.82 -2.72
C SER A 330 5.12 8.81 -3.65
N ALA A 331 4.36 9.77 -4.19
CA ALA A 331 4.88 10.82 -5.04
C ALA A 331 5.89 11.74 -4.32
N ILE A 332 5.55 12.27 -3.13
CA ILE A 332 6.45 13.17 -2.41
C ILE A 332 7.72 12.46 -1.93
N ILE A 333 7.60 11.23 -1.45
CA ILE A 333 8.77 10.45 -1.02
C ILE A 333 9.67 10.16 -2.21
N TRP A 334 9.10 9.78 -3.35
CA TRP A 334 9.87 9.59 -4.58
C TRP A 334 10.60 10.87 -5.00
N LEU A 335 9.93 12.03 -5.02
CA LEU A 335 10.56 13.32 -5.36
C LEU A 335 11.72 13.66 -4.41
N LEU A 336 11.57 13.42 -3.12
CA LEU A 336 12.64 13.65 -2.14
C LEU A 336 13.84 12.74 -2.39
N LEU A 337 13.61 11.47 -2.74
CA LEU A 337 14.69 10.55 -3.10
C LEU A 337 15.40 10.97 -4.39
N GLU A 338 14.66 11.44 -5.39
CA GLU A 338 15.23 12.01 -6.63
C GLU A 338 16.04 13.30 -6.38
N ASP A 339 15.64 14.12 -5.39
CA ASP A 339 16.43 15.28 -4.91
C ASP A 339 17.71 14.85 -4.16
N GLY A 340 17.85 13.56 -3.83
CA GLY A 340 19.00 13.01 -3.12
C GLY A 340 18.86 13.05 -1.60
N VAL A 341 17.63 13.11 -1.07
CA VAL A 341 17.36 12.86 0.36
C VAL A 341 17.76 11.42 0.71
N ASP A 342 18.48 11.28 1.83
CA ASP A 342 18.74 9.97 2.41
C ASP A 342 17.44 9.39 2.98
N TYR A 343 17.03 8.23 2.46
CA TYR A 343 15.84 7.49 2.90
C TYR A 343 15.80 7.25 4.42
N LYS A 344 16.97 7.20 5.09
CA LYS A 344 17.06 7.06 6.55
C LYS A 344 16.41 8.21 7.32
N GLN A 345 16.13 9.35 6.69
CA GLN A 345 15.37 10.42 7.32
C GLN A 345 13.93 9.99 7.62
N PHE A 346 13.29 9.27 6.70
CA PHE A 346 11.97 8.68 6.90
C PHE A 346 12.00 7.61 7.99
N GLU A 347 13.06 6.79 8.04
CA GLU A 347 13.25 5.77 9.10
C GLU A 347 13.43 6.40 10.50
N LYS A 348 13.85 7.66 10.58
CA LYS A 348 13.91 8.42 11.84
C LYS A 348 12.56 9.05 12.22
N GLY A 349 11.48 8.71 11.51
CA GLY A 349 10.15 9.24 11.79
C GLY A 349 9.95 10.70 11.39
N LEU A 350 10.76 11.22 10.47
CA LEU A 350 10.50 12.53 9.88
C LEU A 350 9.43 12.41 8.79
N TYR A 351 8.41 13.26 8.84
CA TYR A 351 7.41 13.31 7.78
C TYR A 351 8.01 13.83 6.47
N PRO A 352 7.50 13.39 5.30
CA PRO A 352 7.94 13.90 4.01
C PRO A 352 7.87 15.43 3.91
N TYR A 353 6.81 16.03 4.45
CA TYR A 353 6.68 17.48 4.56
C TYR A 353 7.79 18.15 5.37
N ASP A 354 8.15 17.62 6.54
CA ASP A 354 9.19 18.24 7.37
C ASP A 354 10.55 18.20 6.65
N ILE A 355 10.83 17.12 5.92
CA ILE A 355 12.04 16.99 5.09
C ILE A 355 11.99 17.94 3.90
N ALA A 356 10.87 17.98 3.17
CA ALA A 356 10.69 18.85 2.00
C ALA A 356 10.86 20.33 2.38
N LYS A 357 10.25 20.76 3.49
CA LYS A 357 10.35 22.12 4.01
C LYS A 357 11.79 22.52 4.32
N GLN A 358 12.56 21.63 4.95
CA GLN A 358 13.99 21.85 5.19
C GLN A 358 14.82 21.87 3.91
N ARG A 359 14.42 21.12 2.88
CA ARG A 359 15.17 21.02 1.62
C ARG A 359 15.00 22.21 0.70
N VAL A 360 13.79 22.75 0.58
CA VAL A 360 13.51 23.82 -0.38
C VAL A 360 13.82 25.21 0.15
N ASP A 361 13.93 25.37 1.48
CA ASP A 361 14.29 26.60 2.19
C ASP A 361 13.64 27.87 1.58
N ILE A 362 12.33 27.79 1.36
CA ILE A 362 11.55 28.87 0.74
C ILE A 362 11.25 29.95 1.78
N SER A 363 11.51 31.22 1.45
CA SER A 363 11.18 32.34 2.34
C SER A 363 9.66 32.49 2.48
N GLU A 364 9.18 33.09 3.57
CA GLU A 364 7.74 33.34 3.77
C GLU A 364 7.14 34.19 2.63
N GLN A 365 7.90 35.15 2.13
CA GLN A 365 7.48 36.01 1.02
C GLN A 365 7.36 35.23 -0.29
N ASP A 366 8.36 34.39 -0.62
CA ASP A 366 8.31 33.57 -1.83
C ASP A 366 7.22 32.51 -1.74
N ALA A 367 7.01 31.93 -0.55
CA ALA A 367 5.93 30.99 -0.31
C ALA A 367 4.55 31.62 -0.53
N TYR A 368 4.37 32.87 -0.05
CA TYR A 368 3.15 33.63 -0.31
C TYR A 368 2.92 33.86 -1.80
N TYR A 369 3.92 34.33 -2.54
CA TYR A 369 3.76 34.60 -3.97
C TYR A 369 3.52 33.32 -4.77
N LEU A 370 4.23 32.23 -4.47
CA LEU A 370 4.01 30.94 -5.12
C LEU A 370 2.60 30.42 -4.86
N LEU A 371 2.07 30.55 -3.63
CA LEU A 371 0.69 30.19 -3.35
C LEU A 371 -0.30 31.04 -4.15
N GLN A 372 -0.07 32.35 -4.30
CA GLN A 372 -0.93 33.20 -5.13
C GLN A 372 -0.86 32.82 -6.62
N GLU A 373 0.33 32.51 -7.12
CA GLU A 373 0.50 32.01 -8.50
C GLU A 373 -0.29 30.72 -8.71
N LEU A 374 -0.18 29.77 -7.78
CA LEU A 374 -0.97 28.53 -7.81
C LEU A 374 -2.47 28.83 -7.78
N LYS A 375 -2.94 29.72 -6.88
CA LYS A 375 -4.35 30.11 -6.77
C LYS A 375 -4.92 30.79 -8.02
N ASN A 376 -4.07 31.39 -8.85
CA ASN A 376 -4.44 32.04 -10.11
C ASN A 376 -4.27 31.13 -11.35
N SER A 377 -3.84 29.89 -11.18
CA SER A 377 -3.62 28.95 -12.28
C SER A 377 -4.90 28.25 -12.76
N GLU A 378 -4.93 27.82 -14.02
CA GLU A 378 -6.02 27.01 -14.57
C GLU A 378 -6.23 25.70 -13.79
N ALA A 379 -5.14 25.12 -13.28
CA ALA A 379 -5.18 23.92 -12.45
C ALA A 379 -5.96 24.16 -11.15
N TRP A 380 -5.80 25.33 -10.54
CA TRP A 380 -6.55 25.70 -9.34
C TRP A 380 -8.03 25.90 -9.62
N GLU A 381 -8.39 26.56 -10.74
CA GLU A 381 -9.78 26.68 -11.15
C GLU A 381 -10.43 25.30 -11.34
N ALA A 382 -9.73 24.38 -12.01
CA ALA A 382 -10.18 23.01 -12.19
C ALA A 382 -10.33 22.25 -10.86
N ALA A 383 -9.35 22.36 -9.96
CA ALA A 383 -9.38 21.76 -8.63
C ALA A 383 -10.53 22.31 -7.77
N ASN A 384 -10.75 23.64 -7.76
CA ASN A 384 -11.84 24.25 -7.01
C ASN A 384 -13.21 23.83 -7.54
N LYS A 385 -13.37 23.78 -8.87
CA LYS A 385 -14.60 23.29 -9.51
C LYS A 385 -14.87 21.82 -9.15
N ALA A 386 -13.84 20.98 -9.17
CA ALA A 386 -13.95 19.57 -8.75
C ALA A 386 -14.29 19.44 -7.25
N ALA A 387 -13.64 20.23 -6.39
CA ALA A 387 -13.92 20.28 -4.95
C ALA A 387 -15.39 20.58 -4.66
N LYS A 388 -15.95 21.62 -5.30
CA LYS A 388 -17.39 21.97 -5.20
C LYS A 388 -18.29 20.80 -5.62
N LYS A 389 -17.96 20.15 -6.74
CA LYS A 389 -18.70 18.99 -7.25
C LYS A 389 -18.69 17.84 -6.25
N TYR A 390 -17.53 17.53 -5.67
CA TYR A 390 -17.38 16.43 -4.70
C TYR A 390 -18.12 16.71 -3.41
N MET A 391 -18.05 17.94 -2.90
CA MET A 391 -18.81 18.39 -1.72
C MET A 391 -20.33 18.34 -1.92
N SER A 392 -20.80 18.38 -3.18
CA SER A 392 -22.23 18.32 -3.53
C SER A 392 -22.78 16.89 -3.74
N LEU A 393 -21.91 15.87 -3.70
CA LEU A 393 -22.34 14.47 -3.80
C LEU A 393 -23.21 14.12 -2.59
N LYS A 394 -24.29 13.38 -2.86
CA LYS A 394 -25.26 12.97 -1.84
C LYS A 394 -24.77 11.80 -1.01
#